data_AF-A0A938S7F8-F1
#
_entry.id   AF-A0A938S7F8-F1
#
_cell.length_a   1.000
_cell.length_b   1.000
_cell.length_c   1.000
_cell.angle_alpha   90.00
_cell.angle_beta   90.00
_cell.angle_gamma   90.00
#
_symmetry.space_group_name_H-M   'P 1'
#
loop_
_entity.id
_entity.type
_entity.pdbx_description
1 polymer ?
#
loop_
_entity_poly.entity_id
_entity_poly.type
_entity_poly.pdbx_seq_one_letter_code
_entity_poly.pdbx_strand_id
1 'polypeptide(L)'
;MDFLGRTIVARVVNNIIWKNEIHMSEDVKPEEFRIRFNTIQGGWAGEGNLDQDPLFADPDRDDYHLKSQAGRWDPQTKAWVLDGVTSPCLDAGDPASNFSKEPEPNGGRINMGAYGGTAQASKTPEIAVGP
;
A
#
# COMPACT_ATOMS: atom_id res chain seq x y z
N MET A 1 25.05 -8.15 -10.47
CA MET A 1 25.04 -9.22 -11.48
C MET A 1 24.86 -10.55 -10.75
N ASP A 2 23.89 -11.37 -11.13
CA ASP A 2 23.89 -12.77 -10.72
C ASP A 2 24.92 -13.58 -11.54
N PHE A 3 25.12 -14.86 -11.19
CA PHE A 3 26.04 -15.75 -11.91
C PHE A 3 25.66 -15.99 -13.39
N LEU A 4 24.53 -15.46 -13.86
CA LEU A 4 24.03 -15.59 -15.22
C LEU A 4 24.10 -14.26 -16.00
N GLY A 5 24.75 -13.23 -15.46
CA GLY A 5 24.90 -11.93 -16.13
C GLY A 5 23.60 -11.13 -16.23
N ARG A 6 22.58 -11.47 -15.42
CA ARG A 6 21.37 -10.67 -15.31
C ARG A 6 21.60 -9.56 -14.28
N THR A 7 21.14 -8.36 -14.62
CA THR A 7 20.95 -7.31 -13.62
C THR A 7 19.93 -7.82 -12.60
N ILE A 8 20.37 -8.01 -11.35
CA ILE A 8 19.45 -8.25 -10.25
C ILE A 8 18.78 -6.91 -10.01
N VAL A 9 17.47 -6.84 -10.23
CA VAL A 9 16.69 -5.62 -10.02
C VAL A 9 15.99 -5.74 -8.67
N ALA A 10 16.38 -4.91 -7.70
CA ALA A 10 15.65 -4.78 -6.45
C ALA A 10 14.27 -4.16 -6.72
N ARG A 11 13.20 -4.82 -6.29
CA ARG A 11 11.83 -4.35 -6.51
C ARG A 11 11.22 -3.92 -5.19
N VAL A 12 10.85 -2.65 -5.11
CA VAL A 12 10.09 -2.08 -3.99
C VAL A 12 8.71 -1.72 -4.55
N VAL A 13 7.71 -2.55 -4.23
CA VAL A 13 6.36 -2.47 -4.79
C VAL A 13 5.32 -2.77 -3.70
N ASN A 14 4.22 -2.02 -3.69
CA ASN A 14 3.09 -2.12 -2.73
C ASN A 14 3.46 -1.83 -1.28
N ASN A 15 4.49 -1.02 -1.04
CA ASN A 15 4.91 -0.67 0.31
C ASN A 15 4.32 0.67 0.74
N ILE A 16 4.26 0.86 2.06
CA ILE A 16 4.09 2.16 2.68
C ILE A 16 5.35 2.43 3.49
N ILE A 17 6.11 3.43 3.08
CA ILE A 17 7.36 3.87 3.70
C ILE A 17 7.09 5.27 4.23
N TRP A 18 6.58 5.31 5.47
CA TRP A 18 6.10 6.52 6.12
C TRP A 18 6.84 6.72 7.45
N LYS A 19 7.26 7.96 7.73
CA LYS A 19 8.18 8.28 8.85
C LYS A 19 9.45 7.40 8.86
N ASN A 20 9.86 6.98 7.67
CA ASN A 20 11.07 6.19 7.41
C ASN A 20 11.66 6.67 6.08
N GLU A 21 12.88 6.25 5.77
CA GLU A 21 13.63 6.72 4.61
C GLU A 21 14.11 5.57 3.73
N ILE A 22 14.18 5.82 2.43
CA ILE A 22 14.98 5.01 1.51
C ILE A 22 16.30 5.75 1.33
N HIS A 23 17.39 5.09 1.71
CA HIS A 23 18.74 5.54 1.38
C HIS A 23 19.31 4.68 0.25
N MET A 24 19.86 5.34 -0.77
CA MET A 24 20.51 4.70 -1.90
C MET A 24 21.97 5.12 -1.95
N SER A 25 22.87 4.13 -2.03
CA SER A 25 24.30 4.40 -2.21
C SER A 25 24.56 5.02 -3.58
N GLU A 26 25.59 5.87 -3.67
CA GLU A 26 25.93 6.64 -4.87
C GLU A 26 26.32 5.75 -6.08
N ASP A 27 26.75 4.53 -5.83
CA ASP A 27 27.15 3.55 -6.85
C ASP A 27 25.98 2.73 -7.41
N VAL A 28 24.76 2.90 -6.86
CA VAL A 28 23.55 2.22 -7.36
C VAL A 28 23.08 2.85 -8.66
N LYS A 29 22.94 2.02 -9.69
CA LYS A 29 22.50 2.46 -11.02
C LYS A 29 20.97 2.42 -11.14
N PRO A 30 20.36 3.32 -11.94
CA PRO A 30 18.91 3.33 -12.19
C PRO A 30 18.32 1.99 -12.69
N GLU A 31 19.13 1.12 -13.32
CA GLU A 31 18.68 -0.17 -13.82
C GLU A 31 18.64 -1.26 -12.73
N GLU A 32 19.27 -1.03 -11.58
CA GLU A 32 19.42 -2.01 -10.48
C GLU A 32 18.23 -2.01 -9.52
N PHE A 33 17.29 -1.08 -9.67
CA PHE A 33 16.09 -1.01 -8.85
C PHE A 33 14.84 -0.60 -9.61
N ARG A 34 13.68 -0.95 -9.07
CA ARG A 34 12.36 -0.49 -9.50
C ARG A 34 11.53 -0.17 -8.26
N ILE A 35 11.32 1.12 -8.01
CA ILE A 35 10.45 1.63 -6.94
C ILE A 35 9.18 2.16 -7.61
N ARG A 36 8.07 1.44 -7.46
CA ARG A 36 6.78 1.78 -8.09
C ARG A 36 5.60 1.31 -7.24
N PHE A 37 4.46 1.99 -7.32
CA PHE A 37 3.25 1.67 -6.57
C PHE A 37 3.50 1.56 -5.06
N ASN A 38 4.22 2.53 -4.49
CA ASN A 38 4.42 2.66 -3.05
C ASN A 38 3.89 4.00 -2.55
N THR A 39 3.53 4.10 -1.28
CA THR A 39 3.36 5.40 -0.62
C THR A 39 4.65 5.71 0.13
N ILE A 40 5.38 6.75 -0.27
CA ILE A 40 6.71 7.07 0.26
C ILE A 40 6.74 8.55 0.66
N GLN A 41 6.92 8.79 1.95
CA GLN A 41 7.05 10.15 2.47
C GLN A 41 8.28 10.84 1.86
N GLY A 42 8.09 12.06 1.37
CA GLY A 42 9.17 12.85 0.75
C GLY A 42 9.29 12.65 -0.77
N GLY A 43 8.35 11.92 -1.38
CA GLY A 43 8.10 12.03 -2.82
C GLY A 43 9.11 11.34 -3.72
N TRP A 44 9.20 10.01 -3.63
CA TRP A 44 10.05 9.21 -4.53
C TRP A 44 9.45 9.05 -5.92
N ALA A 45 10.24 9.40 -6.94
CA ALA A 45 9.87 9.18 -8.34
C ALA A 45 9.62 7.69 -8.64
N GLY A 46 8.66 7.43 -9.52
CA GLY A 46 8.27 6.08 -9.93
C GLY A 46 6.80 6.01 -10.29
N GLU A 47 6.45 5.10 -11.19
CA GLU A 47 5.05 4.89 -11.59
C GLU A 47 4.18 4.54 -10.38
N GLY A 48 3.05 5.25 -10.21
CA GLY A 48 2.07 4.97 -9.17
C GLY A 48 2.56 5.19 -7.73
N ASN A 49 3.75 5.78 -7.52
CA ASN A 49 4.13 6.19 -6.17
C ASN A 49 3.28 7.37 -5.69
N LEU A 50 2.97 7.38 -4.41
CA LEU A 50 2.20 8.42 -3.73
C LEU A 50 3.05 9.07 -2.64
N ASP A 51 2.83 10.36 -2.41
CA ASP A 51 3.34 11.12 -1.26
C ASP A 51 2.16 11.78 -0.54
N GLN A 52 1.31 10.94 0.04
CA GLN A 52 0.14 11.33 0.80
C GLN A 52 0.10 10.54 2.10
N ASP A 53 -0.44 11.14 3.17
CA ASP A 53 -0.59 10.45 4.45
C ASP A 53 -1.34 9.12 4.25
N PRO A 54 -0.76 7.97 4.65
CA PRO A 54 -1.42 6.68 4.53
C PRO A 54 -2.69 6.52 5.35
N LEU A 55 -2.95 7.43 6.30
CA LEU A 55 -4.12 7.37 7.19
C LEU A 55 -4.24 6.02 7.90
N PHE A 56 -3.16 5.60 8.58
CA PHE A 56 -3.21 4.46 9.50
C PHE A 56 -4.22 4.72 10.64
N ALA A 57 -4.81 3.64 11.15
CA ALA A 57 -5.77 3.67 12.24
C ALA A 57 -5.21 4.30 13.51
N ASP A 58 -4.17 3.66 14.05
CA ASP A 58 -3.52 4.00 15.32
C ASP A 58 -2.08 3.44 15.34
N PRO A 59 -1.14 4.06 14.60
CA PRO A 59 0.23 3.58 14.52
C PRO A 59 0.97 3.64 15.87
N ASP A 60 0.52 4.47 16.82
CA ASP A 60 1.10 4.54 18.17
C ASP A 60 0.72 3.32 19.03
N ARG A 61 -0.25 2.52 18.58
CA ARG A 61 -0.66 1.23 19.16
C ARG A 61 -0.51 0.06 18.20
N ASP A 62 0.38 0.19 17.22
CA ASP A 62 0.68 -0.82 16.20
C ASP A 62 -0.50 -1.24 15.31
N ASP A 63 -1.55 -0.41 15.19
CA ASP A 63 -2.64 -0.61 14.23
C ASP A 63 -2.36 0.14 12.93
N TYR A 64 -1.67 -0.55 12.02
CA TYR A 64 -1.32 -0.07 10.67
C TYR A 64 -2.37 -0.44 9.61
N HIS A 65 -3.59 -0.84 9.99
CA HIS A 65 -4.66 -0.97 9.01
C HIS A 65 -5.05 0.42 8.48
N LEU A 66 -5.39 0.47 7.19
CA LEU A 66 -5.73 1.71 6.49
C LEU A 66 -7.15 2.14 6.85
N LYS A 67 -7.34 3.42 7.18
CA LYS A 67 -8.69 3.92 7.46
C LYS A 67 -9.60 3.77 6.24
N SER A 68 -10.84 3.34 6.48
CA SER A 68 -11.83 3.18 5.43
C SER A 68 -13.24 3.48 5.90
N GLN A 69 -13.97 4.26 5.10
CA GLN A 69 -15.41 4.50 5.29
C GLN A 69 -16.28 3.27 4.98
N ALA A 70 -15.74 2.20 4.38
CA ALA A 70 -16.45 0.95 4.11
C ALA A 70 -16.12 -0.19 5.08
N GLY A 71 -15.09 0.00 5.91
CA GLY A 71 -14.69 -1.00 6.90
C GLY A 71 -13.20 -1.22 6.89
N ARG A 72 -12.56 -0.83 7.99
CA ARG A 72 -11.22 -1.24 8.37
C ARG A 72 -11.29 -2.38 9.37
N TRP A 73 -10.37 -3.34 9.29
CA TRP A 73 -10.26 -4.39 10.29
C TRP A 73 -9.65 -3.84 11.59
N ASP A 74 -10.32 -4.06 12.72
CA ASP A 74 -9.79 -3.77 14.05
C ASP A 74 -9.23 -5.07 14.67
N PRO A 75 -7.91 -5.18 14.86
CA PRO A 75 -7.29 -6.38 15.40
C PRO A 75 -7.57 -6.61 16.88
N GLN A 76 -8.01 -5.61 17.64
CA GLN A 76 -8.35 -5.74 19.06
C GLN A 76 -9.74 -6.32 19.24
N THR A 77 -10.72 -5.76 18.53
CA THR A 77 -12.13 -6.21 18.62
C THR A 77 -12.46 -7.36 17.68
N LYS A 78 -11.58 -7.67 16.71
CA LYS A 78 -11.81 -8.67 15.65
C LYS A 78 -13.07 -8.38 14.84
N ALA A 79 -13.31 -7.10 14.58
CA ALA A 79 -14.50 -6.61 13.89
C ALA A 79 -14.14 -5.56 12.83
N TRP A 80 -15.10 -5.30 11.94
CA TRP A 80 -15.00 -4.21 10.96
C TRP A 80 -15.48 -2.91 11.60
N VAL A 81 -14.67 -1.85 11.47
CA VAL A 81 -14.97 -0.49 11.97
C VAL A 81 -15.06 0.46 10.80
N LEU A 82 -16.08 1.32 10.80
CA LEU A 82 -16.21 2.40 9.82
C LEU A 82 -15.45 3.63 10.31
N ASP A 83 -14.49 4.09 9.51
CA ASP A 83 -13.76 5.33 9.79
C ASP A 83 -14.46 6.52 9.10
N GLY A 84 -14.11 7.75 9.52
CA GLY A 84 -14.65 8.98 8.91
C GLY A 84 -13.95 9.41 7.61
N VAL A 85 -12.86 8.73 7.24
CA VAL A 85 -12.00 9.05 6.07
C VAL A 85 -11.52 7.77 5.42
N THR A 86 -11.20 7.85 4.14
CA THR A 86 -10.67 6.73 3.36
C THR A 86 -9.22 7.01 2.97
N SER A 87 -8.32 6.06 3.27
CA SER A 87 -6.91 6.17 2.94
C SER A 87 -6.68 6.24 1.43
N PRO A 88 -5.77 7.11 0.94
CA PRO A 88 -5.39 7.16 -0.47
C PRO A 88 -4.60 5.91 -0.91
N CYS A 89 -4.19 5.06 0.04
CA CYS A 89 -3.47 3.82 -0.22
C CYS A 89 -4.40 2.64 -0.52
N LEU A 90 -5.73 2.80 -0.36
CA LEU A 90 -6.69 1.79 -0.81
C LEU A 90 -6.66 1.69 -2.34
N ASP A 91 -6.73 0.48 -2.87
CA ASP A 91 -6.80 0.19 -4.31
C ASP A 91 -5.69 0.87 -5.14
N ALA A 92 -4.56 1.19 -4.52
CA ALA A 92 -3.51 2.01 -5.10
C ALA A 92 -2.27 1.20 -5.52
N GLY A 93 -2.17 -0.07 -5.10
CA GLY A 93 -1.02 -0.91 -5.38
C GLY A 93 -0.86 -1.28 -6.86
N ASP A 94 0.17 -2.04 -7.19
CA ASP A 94 0.48 -2.50 -8.54
C ASP A 94 -0.72 -3.24 -9.16
N PRO A 95 -1.28 -2.78 -10.30
CA PRO A 95 -2.45 -3.39 -10.94
C PRO A 95 -2.29 -4.86 -11.31
N ALA A 96 -1.05 -5.35 -11.44
CA ALA A 96 -0.76 -6.76 -11.71
C ALA A 96 -0.74 -7.65 -10.46
N SER A 97 -0.80 -7.05 -9.27
CA SER A 97 -0.76 -7.78 -8.00
C SER A 97 -2.10 -8.42 -7.68
N ASN A 98 -2.06 -9.62 -7.11
CA ASN A 98 -3.28 -10.34 -6.73
C ASN A 98 -3.92 -9.72 -5.48
N PHE A 99 -5.19 -9.34 -5.60
CA PHE A 99 -6.02 -8.80 -4.51
C PHE A 99 -7.09 -9.80 -4.04
N SER A 100 -7.14 -11.02 -4.56
CA SER A 100 -8.26 -11.97 -4.36
C SER A 100 -8.52 -12.41 -2.91
N LYS A 101 -7.63 -12.07 -1.98
CA LYS A 101 -7.78 -12.33 -0.54
C LYS A 101 -8.33 -11.14 0.23
N GLU A 102 -8.42 -9.97 -0.40
CA GLU A 102 -9.00 -8.78 0.20
C GLU A 102 -10.53 -8.92 0.28
N PRO A 103 -11.15 -8.54 1.40
CA PRO A 103 -12.58 -8.73 1.60
C PRO A 103 -13.40 -7.74 0.79
N GLU A 104 -14.52 -8.20 0.24
CA GLU A 104 -15.44 -7.34 -0.50
C GLU A 104 -16.15 -6.31 0.40
N PRO A 105 -16.47 -5.11 -0.13
CA PRO A 105 -16.00 -4.57 -1.42
C PRO A 105 -14.49 -4.27 -1.42
N ASN A 106 -13.74 -4.70 -2.44
CA ASN A 106 -12.26 -4.57 -2.51
C ASN A 106 -11.74 -3.75 -3.70
N GLY A 107 -12.61 -3.00 -4.38
CA GLY A 107 -12.22 -2.06 -5.44
C GLY A 107 -11.60 -2.67 -6.71
N GLY A 108 -11.35 -3.98 -6.75
CA GLY A 108 -10.71 -4.67 -7.87
C GLY A 108 -9.21 -4.41 -8.01
N ARG A 109 -8.53 -3.88 -6.98
CA ARG A 109 -7.09 -3.59 -7.00
C ARG A 109 -6.48 -3.73 -5.61
N ILE A 110 -5.23 -4.18 -5.52
CA ILE A 110 -4.60 -4.42 -4.22
C ILE A 110 -4.41 -3.11 -3.44
N ASN A 111 -4.70 -3.12 -2.14
CA ASN A 111 -4.30 -2.07 -1.22
C ASN A 111 -2.77 -2.05 -1.08
N MET A 112 -2.16 -0.88 -0.84
CA MET A 112 -0.75 -0.82 -0.46
C MET A 112 -0.54 -1.15 1.02
N GLY A 113 0.68 -1.52 1.41
CA GLY A 113 1.07 -1.72 2.80
C GLY A 113 0.90 -3.15 3.31
N ALA A 114 1.13 -3.34 4.61
CA ALA A 114 1.29 -4.67 5.21
C ALA A 114 0.06 -5.59 5.11
N TYR A 115 -1.14 -4.99 5.00
CA TYR A 115 -2.41 -5.72 4.96
C TYR A 115 -2.97 -5.89 3.55
N GLY A 116 -2.39 -5.26 2.53
CA GLY A 116 -2.79 -5.47 1.14
C GLY A 116 -2.66 -6.94 0.74
N GLY A 117 -3.65 -7.45 0.00
CA GLY A 117 -3.72 -8.86 -0.40
C GLY A 117 -3.97 -9.84 0.77
N THR A 118 -4.50 -9.37 1.89
CA THR A 118 -4.84 -10.20 3.06
C THR A 118 -6.32 -10.14 3.41
N ALA A 119 -6.79 -11.11 4.20
CA ALA A 119 -8.18 -11.13 4.72
C ALA A 119 -8.52 -9.98 5.68
N GLN A 120 -7.51 -9.19 6.08
CA GLN A 120 -7.64 -8.02 6.95
C GLN A 120 -7.47 -6.70 6.19
N ALA A 121 -7.28 -6.75 4.86
CA ALA A 121 -7.22 -5.54 4.05
C ALA A 121 -8.50 -4.72 4.22
N SER A 122 -8.36 -3.39 4.20
CA SER A 122 -9.49 -2.49 4.42
C SER A 122 -10.35 -2.42 3.17
N LYS A 123 -11.66 -2.39 3.36
CA LYS A 123 -12.65 -2.45 2.29
C LYS A 123 -12.74 -1.13 1.55
N THR A 124 -13.12 -1.18 0.29
CA THR A 124 -13.30 -0.01 -0.57
C THR A 124 -14.72 0.52 -0.45
N PRO A 125 -14.93 1.83 -0.17
CA PRO A 125 -16.25 2.44 -0.37
C PRO A 125 -16.76 2.20 -1.77
N GLU A 126 -17.93 1.59 -1.89
CA GLU A 126 -18.65 1.59 -3.16
C GLU A 126 -18.74 3.05 -3.62
N ILE A 127 -18.35 3.33 -4.86
CA ILE A 127 -18.62 4.64 -5.45
C ILE A 127 -20.13 4.82 -5.33
N ALA A 128 -20.55 5.83 -4.57
CA ALA A 128 -21.95 6.22 -4.56
C ALA A 128 -22.30 6.52 -6.03
N VAL A 129 -22.98 5.59 -6.68
CA VAL A 129 -23.63 5.86 -7.96
C VAL A 129 -24.70 6.87 -7.59
N GLY A 130 -24.40 8.15 -7.81
CA GLY A 130 -25.38 9.20 -7.65
C GLY A 130 -26.60 8.88 -8.53
N PRO A 131 -27.81 9.25 -8.09
CA PRO A 131 -29.01 9.12 -8.93
C PRO A 131 -28.85 9.86 -10.26
#